data_AF-A0AAV2IUK6-F1
#
_entry.id   AF-A0AAV2IUK6-F1
#
_cell.length_a   1.000
_cell.length_b   1.000
_cell.length_c   1.000
_cell.angle_alpha   90.00
_cell.angle_beta   90.00
_cell.angle_gamma   90.00
#
_symmetry.space_group_name_H-M   'P 1'
#
loop_
_entity.id
_entity.type
_entity.pdbx_description
1 polymer ?
#
loop_
_entity_poly.entity_id
_entity_poly.type
_entity_poly.pdbx_seq_one_letter_code
_entity_poly.pdbx_strand_id
1 'polypeptide(L)'
;MNGVLLRRDVLSLEKLEAQLKACLCRFSFSKAKPSVLALSLLIHDIPSVQSEDMLEVTTQIQRHLKIRKSELSCWGERVACCLSVYSSAHCTKPDHRRLQWVISRRTAHTLHATRTVPELPTIPESNWDHNSEDSDTLSSGEESMCSGEEPLS
;
A
#
# COMPACT_ATOMS: atom_id res chain seq x y z
N MET A 1 15.63 39.71 18.61
CA MET A 1 15.31 38.43 19.29
C MET A 1 14.40 37.67 18.34
N ASN A 2 14.97 36.72 17.60
CA ASN A 2 14.25 35.87 16.65
C ASN A 2 13.75 34.63 17.40
N GLY A 3 12.47 34.36 17.33
CA GLY A 3 11.87 33.15 17.87
C GLY A 3 10.40 33.40 18.15
N VAL A 4 9.55 32.47 17.72
CA VAL A 4 8.08 32.47 17.83
C VAL A 4 7.38 33.14 16.64
N LEU A 5 7.15 32.37 15.54
CA LEU A 5 5.93 32.39 14.68
C LEU A 5 6.08 31.59 13.35
N LEU A 6 6.61 30.35 13.36
CA LEU A 6 6.67 29.56 12.10
C LEU A 6 6.52 28.04 12.35
N ARG A 7 5.43 27.64 13.00
CA ARG A 7 5.11 26.22 13.25
C ARG A 7 3.61 25.95 13.16
N ARG A 8 2.92 26.49 12.16
CA ARG A 8 1.49 26.20 11.92
C ARG A 8 1.21 25.36 10.68
N ASP A 9 2.14 25.27 9.73
CA ASP A 9 1.85 24.67 8.42
C ASP A 9 2.87 23.61 7.99
N VAL A 10 3.16 22.62 8.85
CA VAL A 10 4.17 21.59 8.52
C VAL A 10 3.53 20.19 8.49
N LEU A 11 3.66 19.51 7.36
CA LEU A 11 3.32 18.09 7.23
C LEU A 11 4.15 17.26 8.22
N SER A 12 3.48 16.39 9.00
CA SER A 12 4.17 15.48 9.91
C SER A 12 4.86 14.38 9.13
N LEU A 13 6.21 14.38 9.13
CA LEU A 13 7.01 13.36 8.47
C LEU A 13 6.70 11.96 9.03
N GLU A 14 6.52 11.84 10.34
CA GLU A 14 6.17 10.58 11.01
C GLU A 14 4.82 10.04 10.53
N LYS A 15 3.83 10.93 10.37
CA LYS A 15 2.52 10.56 9.83
C LYS A 15 2.63 10.07 8.39
N LEU A 16 3.37 10.80 7.55
CA LEU A 16 3.57 10.45 6.15
C LEU A 16 4.31 9.11 6.00
N GLU A 17 5.32 8.88 6.83
CA GLU A 17 6.05 7.61 6.90
C GLU A 17 5.13 6.46 7.31
N ALA A 18 4.28 6.66 8.32
CA ALA A 18 3.31 5.67 8.75
C ALA A 18 2.28 5.34 7.66
N GLN A 19 1.81 6.35 6.91
CA GLN A 19 0.90 6.17 5.79
C GLN A 19 1.55 5.43 4.62
N LEU A 20 2.82 5.75 4.31
CA LEU A 20 3.59 5.04 3.30
C LEU A 20 3.74 3.55 3.68
N LYS A 21 4.14 3.27 4.92
CA LYS A 21 4.22 1.90 5.44
C LYS A 21 2.86 1.18 5.34
N ALA A 22 1.77 1.85 5.68
CA ALA A 22 0.42 1.31 5.55
C ALA A 22 0.08 0.93 4.09
N CYS A 23 0.39 1.80 3.13
CA CYS A 23 0.19 1.52 1.70
C CYS A 23 1.01 0.31 1.24
N LEU A 24 2.28 0.22 1.67
CA LEU A 24 3.18 -0.87 1.29
C LEU A 24 2.84 -2.22 1.95
N CYS A 25 1.96 -2.24 2.96
CA CYS A 25 1.38 -3.50 3.47
C CYS A 25 0.45 -4.18 2.45
N ARG A 26 0.06 -3.48 1.39
CA ARG A 26 -0.77 -4.00 0.30
C ARG A 26 0.08 -4.17 -0.95
N PHE A 27 0.22 -5.41 -1.42
CA PHE A 27 1.02 -5.75 -2.61
C PHE A 27 0.70 -4.88 -3.83
N SER A 28 -0.56 -4.46 -3.98
CA SER A 28 -1.00 -3.63 -5.11
C SER A 28 -0.24 -2.29 -5.25
N PHE A 29 0.31 -1.76 -4.16
CA PHE A 29 1.13 -0.53 -4.16
C PHE A 29 2.57 -0.75 -4.61
N SER A 30 3.07 -2.00 -4.63
CA SER A 30 4.41 -2.31 -5.19
C SER A 30 4.52 -2.00 -6.68
N LYS A 31 3.38 -1.92 -7.39
CA LYS A 31 3.29 -1.57 -8.81
C LYS A 31 3.23 -0.06 -9.07
N ALA A 32 3.05 0.76 -8.03
CA ALA A 32 3.00 2.20 -8.18
C ALA A 32 4.39 2.76 -8.49
N LYS A 33 4.47 3.78 -9.34
CA LYS A 33 5.70 4.58 -9.42
C LYS A 33 5.92 5.24 -8.06
N PRO A 34 7.14 5.19 -7.48
CA PRO A 34 7.41 5.78 -6.17
C PRO A 34 7.05 7.26 -6.09
N SER A 35 7.30 8.03 -7.16
CA SER A 35 6.97 9.44 -7.26
C SER A 35 5.46 9.73 -7.26
N VAL A 36 4.66 8.88 -7.91
CA VAL A 36 3.20 9.00 -7.93
C VAL A 36 2.63 8.70 -6.56
N LEU A 37 3.09 7.62 -5.92
CA LEU A 37 2.65 7.26 -4.57
C LEU A 37 3.01 8.34 -3.55
N ALA A 38 4.24 8.86 -3.60
CA ALA A 38 4.68 9.95 -2.73
C ALA A 38 3.81 11.20 -2.91
N LEU A 39 3.53 11.60 -4.15
CA LEU A 39 2.71 12.76 -4.44
C LEU A 39 1.23 12.57 -4.04
N SER A 40 0.67 11.37 -4.25
CA SER A 40 -0.68 11.01 -3.78
C SER A 40 -0.79 11.11 -2.25
N LEU A 41 0.22 10.66 -1.51
CA LEU A 41 0.27 10.76 -0.04
C LEU A 41 0.36 12.22 0.43
N LEU A 42 1.20 13.04 -0.21
CA LEU A 42 1.30 14.47 0.09
C LEU A 42 -0.03 15.19 -0.13
N ILE A 43 -0.68 14.96 -1.26
CA ILE A 43 -1.97 15.57 -1.60
C ILE A 43 -3.07 15.11 -0.65
N HIS A 44 -3.04 13.85 -0.20
CA HIS A 44 -3.99 13.34 0.79
C HIS A 44 -3.90 14.09 2.13
N ASP A 45 -2.70 14.53 2.52
CA ASP A 45 -2.46 15.17 3.81
C ASP A 45 -2.51 16.70 3.80
N ILE A 46 -2.33 17.37 2.65
CA ILE A 46 -2.41 18.84 2.52
C ILE A 46 -3.71 19.44 3.08
N PRO A 47 -4.92 18.86 2.87
CA PRO A 47 -6.15 19.39 3.43
C PRO A 47 -6.13 19.51 4.96
N SER A 48 -5.33 18.68 5.65
CA SER A 48 -5.19 18.76 7.12
C SER A 48 -4.34 19.96 7.59
N VAL A 49 -3.52 20.51 6.70
CA VAL A 49 -2.61 21.63 6.96
C VAL A 49 -3.17 22.96 6.45
N GLN A 50 -4.18 22.94 5.56
CA GLN A 50 -4.84 24.14 4.99
C GLN A 50 -3.86 25.16 4.38
N SER A 51 -2.73 24.68 3.83
CA SER A 51 -1.69 25.52 3.23
C SER A 51 -1.85 25.57 1.70
N GLU A 52 -2.11 26.77 1.18
CA GLU A 52 -2.22 27.02 -0.28
C GLU A 52 -0.85 26.89 -0.97
N ASP A 53 0.22 27.40 -0.35
CA ASP A 53 1.59 27.27 -0.85
C ASP A 53 1.98 25.80 -1.10
N MET A 54 1.57 24.90 -0.21
CA MET A 54 1.84 23.47 -0.37
C MET A 54 1.09 22.85 -1.54
N LEU A 55 -0.12 23.34 -1.84
CA LEU A 55 -0.89 22.92 -3.01
C LEU A 55 -0.19 23.41 -4.29
N GLU A 56 0.33 24.64 -4.30
CA GLU A 56 1.07 25.17 -5.44
C GLU A 56 2.37 24.36 -5.67
N VAL A 57 3.14 24.09 -4.62
CA VAL A 57 4.36 23.29 -4.72
C VAL A 57 4.06 21.87 -5.24
N THR A 58 3.01 21.22 -4.74
CA THR A 58 2.65 19.88 -5.22
C THR A 58 2.17 19.87 -6.68
N THR A 59 1.44 20.90 -7.13
CA THR A 59 1.06 21.03 -8.55
C THR A 59 2.26 21.37 -9.45
N GLN A 60 3.24 22.14 -8.97
CA GLN A 60 4.51 22.34 -9.66
C GLN A 60 5.29 21.02 -9.79
N ILE A 61 5.46 20.29 -8.69
CA ILE A 61 6.11 18.97 -8.66
C ILE A 61 5.42 18.01 -9.63
N GLN A 62 4.09 17.96 -9.63
CA GLN A 62 3.31 17.14 -10.56
C GLN A 62 3.69 17.43 -12.02
N ARG A 63 3.75 18.71 -12.40
CA ARG A 63 4.10 19.15 -13.76
C ARG A 63 5.54 18.78 -14.10
N HIS A 64 6.48 19.02 -13.19
CA HIS A 64 7.89 18.68 -13.39
C HIS A 64 8.11 17.17 -13.58
N LEU A 65 7.40 16.35 -12.81
CA LEU A 65 7.46 14.89 -12.90
C LEU A 65 6.61 14.32 -14.04
N LYS A 66 5.89 15.16 -14.79
CA LYS A 66 4.99 14.78 -15.88
C LYS A 66 3.95 13.73 -15.46
N ILE A 67 3.48 13.80 -14.22
CA ILE A 67 2.48 12.88 -13.69
C ILE A 67 1.09 13.30 -14.20
N ARG A 68 0.40 12.39 -14.88
CA ARG A 68 -0.96 12.64 -15.39
C ARG A 68 -1.94 12.82 -14.24
N LYS A 69 -2.87 13.77 -14.36
CA LYS A 69 -3.92 14.02 -13.35
C LYS A 69 -4.77 12.77 -13.08
N SER A 70 -5.10 11.99 -14.11
CA SER A 70 -5.88 10.75 -13.98
C SER A 70 -5.13 9.67 -13.19
N GLU A 71 -3.84 9.51 -13.45
CA GLU A 71 -2.96 8.59 -12.70
C GLU A 71 -2.88 9.00 -11.23
N LEU A 72 -2.70 10.29 -10.96
CA LEU A 72 -2.64 10.82 -9.60
C LEU A 72 -3.97 10.68 -8.84
N SER A 73 -5.11 10.90 -9.51
CA SER A 73 -6.45 10.69 -8.93
C SER A 73 -6.68 9.23 -8.58
N CYS A 74 -6.41 8.32 -9.53
CA CYS A 74 -6.58 6.89 -9.32
C CYS A 74 -5.75 6.38 -8.13
N TRP A 75 -4.48 6.78 -8.04
CA TRP A 75 -3.64 6.41 -6.90
C TRP A 75 -4.05 7.13 -5.61
N GLY A 76 -4.53 8.37 -5.69
CA GLY A 76 -5.08 9.12 -4.55
C GLY A 76 -6.29 8.42 -3.92
N GLU A 77 -7.24 7.95 -4.72
CA GLU A 77 -8.41 7.19 -4.25
C GLU A 77 -7.99 5.87 -3.58
N ARG A 78 -7.01 5.17 -4.17
CA ARG A 78 -6.47 3.94 -3.59
C ARG A 78 -5.75 4.18 -2.28
N VAL A 79 -4.98 5.26 -2.16
CA VAL A 79 -4.35 5.69 -0.91
C VAL A 79 -5.43 5.96 0.15
N ALA A 80 -6.45 6.76 -0.18
CA ALA A 80 -7.53 7.09 0.75
C ALA A 80 -8.26 5.84 1.25
N CYS A 81 -8.61 4.92 0.34
CA CYS A 81 -9.22 3.63 0.69
C CYS A 81 -8.29 2.75 1.54
N CYS A 82 -7.00 2.69 1.19
CA CYS A 82 -6.04 1.91 1.97
C CYS A 82 -5.90 2.45 3.40
N LEU A 83 -5.82 3.77 3.58
CA LEU A 83 -5.64 4.40 4.88
C LEU A 83 -6.91 4.31 5.75
N SER A 84 -8.11 4.36 5.15
CA SER A 84 -9.36 4.14 5.89
C SER A 84 -9.44 2.70 6.41
N VAL A 85 -9.10 1.72 5.57
CA VAL A 85 -9.04 0.31 5.98
C VAL A 85 -7.94 0.09 7.03
N TYR A 86 -6.76 0.66 6.84
CA TYR A 86 -5.62 0.47 7.75
C TYR A 86 -5.81 1.11 9.13
N SER A 87 -6.55 2.22 9.19
CA SER A 87 -6.92 2.87 10.46
C SER A 87 -8.03 2.15 11.21
N SER A 88 -8.80 1.27 10.55
CA SER A 88 -9.84 0.47 11.20
C SER A 88 -9.29 -0.50 12.25
N ALA A 89 -10.11 -0.81 13.27
CA ALA A 89 -9.76 -1.75 14.33
C ALA A 89 -9.61 -3.21 13.84
N HIS A 90 -10.16 -3.53 12.67
CA HIS A 90 -10.11 -4.87 12.08
C HIS A 90 -8.85 -5.12 11.25
N CYS A 91 -8.03 -4.10 10.98
CA CYS A 91 -6.80 -4.26 10.22
C CYS A 91 -5.68 -4.86 11.09
N THR A 92 -5.20 -6.04 10.71
CA THR A 92 -4.00 -6.62 11.33
C THR A 92 -2.77 -5.87 10.84
N LYS A 93 -2.23 -4.98 11.68
CA LYS A 93 -1.01 -4.24 11.38
C LYS A 93 0.20 -5.15 11.55
N PRO A 94 1.17 -5.14 10.63
CA PRO A 94 2.41 -5.88 10.82
C PRO A 94 3.10 -5.35 12.07
N ASP A 95 3.28 -6.24 13.05
CA ASP A 95 3.99 -5.97 14.29
C ASP A 95 5.41 -6.53 14.15
N HIS A 96 6.41 -5.67 14.37
CA HIS A 96 7.83 -6.03 14.35
C HIS A 96 8.18 -7.12 15.37
N ARG A 97 7.34 -7.33 16.39
CA ARG A 97 7.48 -8.44 17.35
C ARG A 97 7.06 -9.79 16.79
N ARG A 98 6.19 -9.83 15.77
CA ARG A 98 5.68 -11.09 15.19
C ARG A 98 6.63 -11.73 14.19
N LEU A 99 7.68 -11.02 13.77
CA LEU A 99 8.77 -11.55 12.95
C LEU A 99 9.97 -12.03 13.81
N GLN A 100 9.73 -12.32 15.09
CA GLN A 100 10.71 -13.02 15.91
C GLN A 100 10.62 -14.51 15.64
N TRP A 101 11.65 -15.06 15.02
CA TRP A 101 11.80 -16.51 14.87
C TRP A 101 12.18 -17.08 16.24
N VAL A 102 11.20 -17.66 16.95
CA VAL A 102 11.47 -18.42 18.16
C VAL A 102 12.05 -19.78 17.74
N ILE A 103 13.37 -19.91 17.82
CA ILE A 103 14.07 -21.17 17.57
C ILE A 103 14.25 -21.95 18.88
N SER A 104 14.18 -23.28 18.80
CA SER A 104 14.46 -24.12 19.98
C SER A 104 15.93 -24.00 20.40
N ARG A 105 16.23 -24.29 21.68
CA ARG A 105 17.63 -24.34 22.16
C ARG A 105 18.51 -25.24 21.28
N ARG A 106 17.97 -26.38 20.84
CA ARG A 106 18.67 -27.31 19.92
C ARG A 106 18.95 -26.64 18.57
N THR A 107 17.94 -26.01 17.96
CA THR A 107 18.06 -25.30 16.67
C THR A 107 19.08 -24.15 16.75
N ALA A 108 19.10 -23.39 17.85
CA ALA A 108 20.08 -22.33 18.07
C ALA A 108 21.51 -22.87 18.10
N HIS A 109 21.76 -23.95 18.86
CA HIS A 109 23.08 -24.58 18.91
C HIS A 109 23.50 -25.17 17.55
N THR A 110 22.59 -25.80 16.81
CA THR A 110 22.87 -26.31 15.46
C THR A 110 23.26 -25.18 14.49
N LEU A 111 22.51 -24.08 14.48
CA LEU A 111 22.82 -22.91 13.65
C LEU A 111 24.17 -22.25 14.02
N HIS A 112 24.51 -22.19 15.31
CA HIS A 112 25.81 -21.69 15.75
C HIS A 112 26.98 -22.61 15.38
N ALA A 113 26.76 -23.93 15.35
CA ALA A 113 27.78 -24.91 14.99
C ALA A 113 28.08 -24.93 13.48
N THR A 114 27.07 -24.65 12.63
CA THR A 114 27.24 -24.48 11.18
C THR A 114 27.62 -23.02 10.87
N ARG A 115 28.91 -22.67 10.91
CA ARG A 115 29.40 -21.33 10.51
C ARG A 115 29.21 -21.03 9.02
N THR A 116 28.82 -22.04 8.24
CA THR A 116 28.50 -21.93 6.83
C THR A 116 27.02 -22.21 6.63
N VAL A 117 26.29 -21.20 6.15
CA VAL A 117 24.90 -21.34 5.70
C VAL A 117 24.90 -22.37 4.57
N PRO A 118 24.15 -23.48 4.69
CA PRO A 118 23.97 -24.40 3.56
C PRO A 118 23.42 -23.60 2.38
N GLU A 119 23.99 -23.74 1.18
CA GLU A 119 23.43 -23.10 -0.01
C GLU A 119 21.97 -23.49 -0.13
N LEU A 120 21.09 -22.49 -0.05
CA LEU A 120 19.69 -22.71 -0.35
C LEU A 120 19.60 -23.13 -1.82
N PRO A 121 18.76 -24.12 -2.17
CA PRO A 121 18.57 -24.45 -3.56
C PRO A 121 18.17 -23.19 -4.31
N THR A 122 18.94 -22.83 -5.34
CA THR A 122 18.63 -21.70 -6.19
C THR A 122 17.25 -21.97 -6.80
N ILE A 123 16.27 -21.12 -6.49
CA ILE A 123 15.02 -21.13 -7.22
C ILE A 123 15.40 -20.78 -8.67
N PRO A 124 15.20 -21.67 -9.66
CA PRO A 124 15.51 -21.31 -11.02
C PRO A 124 14.65 -20.11 -11.39
N GLU A 125 15.30 -19.04 -11.86
CA GLU A 125 14.63 -17.91 -12.51
C GLU A 125 14.04 -18.44 -13.83
N SER A 126 12.98 -19.25 -13.77
CA SER A 126 12.25 -19.66 -14.97
C SER A 126 11.71 -18.38 -15.58
N ASN A 127 12.12 -18.08 -16.82
CA ASN A 127 11.59 -17.01 -17.65
C ASN A 127 10.10 -16.81 -17.33
N TRP A 128 9.76 -15.68 -16.71
CA TRP A 128 8.38 -15.20 -16.69
C TRP A 128 8.09 -14.72 -18.10
N ASP A 129 8.06 -15.66 -19.06
CA ASP A 129 7.78 -15.36 -20.44
C ASP A 129 6.45 -14.63 -20.46
N HIS A 130 6.56 -13.36 -20.85
CA HIS A 130 5.48 -12.48 -21.17
C HIS A 130 4.69 -13.11 -22.32
N ASN A 131 3.79 -14.03 -22.00
CA ASN A 131 2.78 -14.51 -22.91
C ASN A 131 1.56 -15.00 -22.14
N SER A 132 0.85 -14.05 -21.52
CA SER A 132 -0.57 -14.22 -21.21
C SER A 132 -1.31 -13.11 -21.94
N GLU A 133 -1.19 -13.14 -23.26
CA GLU A 133 -2.24 -12.62 -24.14
C GLU A 133 -3.45 -13.55 -23.98
N ASP A 134 -4.61 -12.95 -23.74
CA ASP A 134 -5.96 -13.52 -23.82
C ASP A 134 -6.37 -14.63 -22.84
N SER A 135 -7.32 -14.29 -21.94
CA SER A 135 -8.74 -14.65 -22.18
C SER A 135 -9.58 -14.32 -20.95
N ASP A 136 -10.14 -13.11 -20.91
CA ASP A 136 -11.26 -12.77 -20.03
C ASP A 136 -12.54 -13.43 -20.55
N THR A 137 -12.96 -14.56 -19.98
CA THR A 137 -14.33 -15.08 -20.15
C THR A 137 -14.85 -15.69 -18.84
N LEU A 138 -15.20 -14.83 -17.88
CA LEU A 138 -16.08 -15.22 -16.78
C LEU A 138 -17.51 -14.89 -17.23
N SER A 139 -18.13 -15.85 -17.91
CA SER A 139 -19.49 -15.78 -18.44
C SER A 139 -20.50 -15.56 -17.31
N SER A 140 -21.29 -14.49 -17.43
CA SER A 140 -22.45 -14.21 -16.60
C SER A 140 -23.52 -15.28 -16.78
N GLY A 141 -23.74 -16.09 -15.74
CA GLY A 141 -24.95 -16.90 -15.61
C GLY A 141 -26.05 -16.06 -15.00
N GLU A 142 -26.85 -15.42 -15.85
CA GLU A 142 -28.19 -14.94 -15.50
C GLU A 142 -29.14 -16.14 -15.44
N GLU A 143 -29.75 -16.39 -14.29
CA GLU A 143 -31.05 -17.06 -14.24
C GLU A 143 -32.01 -16.24 -13.38
N SER A 144 -32.80 -15.45 -14.10
CA SER A 144 -34.06 -14.88 -13.68
C SER A 144 -35.11 -15.99 -13.65
N MET A 145 -35.84 -16.15 -12.53
CA MET A 145 -37.31 -16.32 -12.51
C MET A 145 -37.85 -16.12 -11.09
N CYS A 146 -38.93 -15.34 -11.01
CA CYS A 146 -39.70 -14.99 -9.83
C CYS A 146 -40.96 -15.88 -9.75
N SER A 147 -41.61 -15.86 -8.58
CA SER A 147 -42.92 -16.46 -8.23
C SER A 147 -42.85 -17.95 -7.90
N GLY A 148 -43.39 -18.47 -6.79
CA GLY A 148 -44.31 -17.95 -5.78
C GLY A 148 -45.35 -19.04 -5.53
N GLU A 149 -45.32 -19.71 -4.38
CA GLU A 149 -46.34 -20.69 -3.98
C GLU A 149 -46.44 -20.75 -2.45
N GLU A 150 -47.61 -20.35 -1.94
CA GLU A 150 -48.11 -20.70 -0.61
C GLU A 150 -48.53 -22.18 -0.57
N PRO A 151 -48.46 -22.85 0.58
CA PRO A 151 -49.28 -24.02 0.84
C PRO A 151 -50.48 -23.68 1.74
N LEU A 152 -51.67 -24.01 1.24
CA LEU A 152 -52.88 -24.15 2.05
C LEU A 152 -52.71 -25.26 3.11
N SER A 153 -53.12 -24.95 4.34
CA SER A 153 -53.82 -25.84 5.29
C SER A 153 -54.43 -25.01 6.41
#